data_AF-A0A0C1GPL0-F1
#
_entry.id   AF-A0A0C1GPL0-F1
#
_cell.length_a   1.000
_cell.length_b   1.000
_cell.length_c   1.000
_cell.angle_alpha   90.00
_cell.angle_beta   90.00
_cell.angle_gamma   90.00
#
_symmetry.space_group_name_H-M   'P 1'
#
loop_
_entity.id
_entity.type
_entity.pdbx_description
1 polymer ?
#
loop_
_entity_poly.entity_id
_entity_poly.type
_entity_poly.pdbx_seq_one_letter_code
_entity_poly.pdbx_strand_id
1 'polypeptide(L)' 'MVTTLSDTTEGGLFQARGYSTVICDPGDIAQALQPDEFFLTDQFQEGWRFMENLILDCCR' A
#
# COMPACT_ATOMS: atom_id res chain seq x y z
N MET A 1 10.80 -5.57 5.52
CA MET A 1 10.99 -4.38 6.37
C MET A 1 9.65 -3.65 6.37
N VAL A 2 8.93 -3.62 7.50
CA VAL A 2 7.68 -2.86 7.63
C VAL A 2 8.08 -1.48 8.14
N THR A 3 7.97 -0.46 7.31
CA THR A 3 8.17 0.93 7.71
C THR A 3 6.82 1.55 8.04
N THR A 4 6.59 1.89 9.31
CA THR A 4 5.40 2.67 9.71
C THR A 4 5.54 4.08 9.14
N LEU A 5 4.76 4.41 8.11
CA LEU A 5 4.60 5.78 7.61
C LEU A 5 3.52 6.46 8.46
N SER A 6 3.91 6.95 9.63
CA SER A 6 2.99 7.48 10.64
C SER A 6 2.29 8.78 10.24
N ASP A 7 2.90 9.59 9.36
CA ASP A 7 2.51 11.01 9.24
C ASP A 7 2.19 11.49 7.82
N THR A 8 2.41 10.67 6.79
CA THR A 8 2.17 11.05 5.38
C THR A 8 1.02 10.29 4.71
N THR A 9 0.30 9.45 5.47
CA THR A 9 -0.81 8.65 4.96
C THR A 9 -1.97 8.63 5.94
N GLU A 10 -3.17 8.27 5.48
CA GLU A 10 -4.33 8.12 6.36
C GLU A 10 -4.23 6.90 7.28
N GLY A 11 -3.27 5.99 7.06
CA GLY A 11 -3.09 4.76 7.85
C GLY A 11 -2.92 5.04 9.35
N GLY A 12 -2.21 6.10 9.70
CA GLY A 12 -2.04 6.55 11.10
C GLY A 12 -3.38 6.88 11.78
N LEU A 13 -4.37 7.39 11.04
CA LEU A 13 -5.71 7.70 11.59
C LEU A 13 -6.50 6.45 11.98
N PHE A 14 -6.28 5.33 11.29
CA PHE A 14 -6.90 4.04 11.60
C PHE A 14 -6.18 3.35 12.76
N GLN A 15 -4.84 3.39 12.77
CA GLN A 15 -4.04 2.87 13.88
C GLN A 15 -4.38 3.60 15.19
N ALA A 16 -4.54 4.92 15.16
CA ALA A 16 -4.96 5.72 16.32
C ALA A 16 -6.34 5.32 16.87
N ARG A 17 -7.18 4.68 16.05
CA ARG A 17 -8.49 4.14 16.45
C ARG A 17 -8.45 2.66 16.87
N GLY A 18 -7.26 2.05 16.94
CA GLY A 18 -7.07 0.67 17.38
C GLY A 18 -7.24 -0.38 16.27
N TYR A 19 -7.32 0.02 15.00
CA TYR A 19 -7.34 -0.92 13.89
C TYR A 19 -5.93 -1.41 13.56
N SER A 20 -5.80 -2.70 13.25
CA SER A 20 -4.59 -3.21 12.58
C SER A 20 -4.58 -2.65 11.16
N THR A 21 -3.53 -1.91 10.80
CA THR A 21 -3.47 -1.19 9.51
C THR A 21 -2.10 -1.35 8.90
N VAL A 22 -2.09 -1.71 7.61
CA VAL A 22 -0.89 -1.82 6.77
C VAL A 22 -1.07 -0.95 5.54
N ILE A 23 0.03 -0.41 5.04
CA ILE A 23 0.11 0.22 3.73
C ILE A 23 1.12 -0.59 2.95
N CYS A 24 0.72 -1.02 1.76
CA CYS A 24 1.51 -1.86 0.88
C CYS A 24 1.42 -1.31 -0.54
N ASP A 25 2.58 -1.22 -1.18
CA ASP A 25 2.77 -0.77 -2.55
C ASP A 25 3.68 -1.81 -3.23
N PRO A 26 3.35 -2.29 -4.45
CA PRO A 26 4.25 -3.14 -5.24
C PRO A 26 5.52 -2.41 -5.74
N GLY A 27 5.62 -1.09 -5.60
CA GLY A 27 6.76 -0.25 -5.96
C GLY A 27 7.86 -0.12 -4.89
N ASP A 28 8.93 0.61 -5.25
CA ASP A 28 9.98 1.03 -4.31
C ASP A 28 9.69 2.44 -3.77
N ILE A 29 9.57 2.57 -2.45
CA ILE A 29 9.31 3.83 -1.78
C ILE A 29 10.38 4.89 -2.03
N ALA A 30 11.62 4.49 -2.35
CA ALA A 30 12.69 5.44 -2.69
C ALA A 30 12.41 6.23 -3.98
N GLN A 31 11.54 5.71 -4.85
CA GLN A 31 11.15 6.34 -6.11
C GLN A 31 9.92 7.26 -5.96
N ALA A 32 9.20 7.17 -4.84
CA ALA A 32 8.03 8.00 -4.60
C ALA A 32 8.42 9.47 -4.36
N LEU A 33 7.54 10.39 -4.76
CA LEU A 33 7.68 11.84 -4.57
C LEU A 33 8.93 12.44 -5.24
N GLN A 34 9.52 11.73 -6.20
CA GLN A 34 10.58 12.26 -7.04
C GLN A 34 10.01 12.95 -8.28
N PRO A 35 10.70 13.94 -8.86
CA PRO A 35 10.22 14.64 -10.06
C PRO A 35 9.95 13.73 -11.26
N ASP A 36 10.65 12.60 -11.34
CA ASP A 36 10.56 11.58 -12.38
C ASP A 36 9.82 10.31 -11.91
N GLU A 37 8.96 10.44 -10.89
CA GLU A 37 8.12 9.34 -10.40
C GLU A 37 7.33 8.68 -11.55
N PHE A 38 7.47 7.36 -11.68
CA PHE A 38 6.75 6.54 -12.64
C PHE A 38 6.22 5.27 -11.99
N PHE A 39 5.41 4.52 -12.72
CA PHE A 39 4.89 3.25 -12.25
C PHE A 39 4.82 2.29 -13.43
N LEU A 40 5.30 1.05 -13.25
CA LEU A 40 5.30 0.07 -14.32
C LEU A 40 3.93 -0.58 -14.46
N THR A 41 3.53 -0.89 -15.69
CA THR A 41 2.29 -1.63 -15.96
C THR A 41 2.25 -2.95 -15.20
N ASP A 42 3.40 -3.63 -15.07
CA ASP A 42 3.49 -4.88 -14.32
C ASP A 42 3.21 -4.66 -12.83
N GLN A 43 3.77 -3.60 -12.22
CA GLN A 43 3.48 -3.24 -10.82
C GLN A 43 1.99 -2.94 -10.60
N PHE A 44 1.33 -2.31 -11.57
CA PHE A 44 -0.13 -2.09 -11.53
C PHE A 44 -0.91 -3.40 -11.53
N GLN A 45 -0.53 -4.36 -12.38
CA GLN A 45 -1.17 -5.67 -12.40
C GLN A 45 -0.94 -6.46 -11.11
N GLU A 46 0.24 -6.34 -10.49
CA GLU A 46 0.53 -6.94 -9.19
C GLU A 46 -0.39 -6.37 -8.09
N GLY A 47 -0.53 -5.05 -8.01
CA GLY A 47 -1.43 -4.39 -7.08
C GLY A 47 -2.89 -4.77 -7.31
N TRP A 48 -3.32 -4.85 -8.58
CA TRP A 48 -4.66 -5.29 -8.94
C TRP A 48 -4.96 -6.71 -8.44
N ARG A 49 -4.05 -7.65 -8.73
CA ARG A 49 -4.19 -9.05 -8.30
C ARG A 49 -4.19 -9.19 -6.78
N PHE A 50 -3.39 -8.37 -6.08
CA PHE A 50 -3.41 -8.33 -4.61
C PHE A 50 -4.81 -7.94 -4.09
N MET A 51 -5.44 -6.91 -4.64
CA MET A 51 -6.78 -6.47 -4.23
C MET A 51 -7.85 -7.52 -4.51
N GLU A 52 -7.81 -8.17 -5.68
CA GLU A 52 -8.71 -9.29 -5.99
C GLU A 52 -8.60 -10.42 -4.96
N ASN A 53 -7.38 -10.83 -4.63
CA ASN A 53 -7.13 -11.87 -3.63
C ASN A 53 -7.59 -11.45 -2.23
N LEU A 54 -7.36 -10.19 -1.84
CA LEU A 54 -7.79 -9.67 -0.54
C LEU A 54 -9.32 -9.71 -0.41
N ILE A 55 -10.05 -9.29 -1.44
CA ILE A 55 -11.52 -9.37 -1.46
C ILE A 55 -11.97 -10.82 -1.35
N LEU A 56 -11.38 -11.72 -2.13
CA LEU A 56 -11.70 -13.14 -2.09
C LEU A 56 -11.46 -13.74 -0.70
N ASP A 57 -10.35 -13.41 -0.05
CA ASP A 57 -10.03 -13.90 1.29
C ASP A 57 -10.97 -13.33 2.36
N CYS A 58 -11.36 -12.05 2.26
CA CYS A 58 -12.30 -11.42 3.20
C CYS A 58 -13.76 -11.87 3.03
N CYS A 59 -14.14 -12.43 1.88
CA CYS A 59 -15.48 -12.92 1.60
C CYS A 59 -15.67 -14.43 1.81
N ARG A 60 -14.66 -15.15 2.31
CA ARG A 60 -14.78 -16.55 2.75
C ARG A 60 -15.55 -16.66 4.06
#